data_AF-A0A7W9ATI1-F1
#
_entry.id   AF-A0A7W9ATI1-F1
#
_cell.length_a   1.000
_cell.length_b   1.000
_cell.length_c   1.000
_cell.angle_alpha   90.00
_cell.angle_beta   90.00
_cell.angle_gamma   90.00
#
_symmetry.space_group_name_H-M   'P 1'
#
loop_
_entity.id
_entity.type
_entity.pdbx_description
1 polymer ?
#
loop_
_entity_poly.entity_id
_entity_poly.type
_entity_poly.pdbx_seq_one_letter_code
_entity_poly.pdbx_strand_id
1 'polypeptide(L)'
;MVEIPGIRAFQFASDIEQIRLAFDASIGAMEQAHRAAEEAYDRYVESGEDDDEYDEDGALIVSTRGALRWEAMKASMAQKVIREAFTGSIFHFWETSARYWTGDNDSDFRGLRRAVRKLGYAVDGDGLTLLNEVNNLLKHDNIETGERVLKRAPQLFWNGKRPTGKHWRSSLRLSNDDVRRFLEIVQRSGPTYP
;
A
#
# COMPACT_ATOMS: atom_id res chain seq x y z
N MET A 1 -23.67 -9.80 -26.49
CA MET A 1 -23.66 -10.79 -25.39
C MET A 1 -24.22 -10.09 -24.17
N VAL A 2 -25.40 -10.49 -23.69
CA VAL A 2 -26.05 -9.81 -22.56
C VAL A 2 -25.37 -10.30 -21.29
N GLU A 3 -24.49 -9.49 -20.70
CA GLU A 3 -23.90 -9.80 -19.40
C GLU A 3 -24.97 -9.70 -18.33
N ILE A 4 -25.17 -10.79 -17.60
CA ILE A 4 -26.08 -10.86 -16.45
C ILE A 4 -25.46 -10.00 -15.33
N PRO A 5 -26.14 -8.96 -14.83
CA PRO A 5 -25.59 -8.04 -13.83
C PRO A 5 -24.97 -8.72 -12.60
N GLY A 6 -25.51 -9.87 -12.18
CA GLY A 6 -24.97 -10.67 -11.08
C GLY A 6 -23.59 -11.27 -11.32
N ILE A 7 -23.21 -11.55 -12.58
CA ILE A 7 -21.89 -12.10 -12.91
C ILE A 7 -20.80 -11.03 -12.72
N ARG A 8 -21.05 -9.79 -13.15
CA ARG A 8 -20.09 -8.68 -12.97
C ARG A 8 -19.86 -8.35 -11.49
N ALA A 9 -20.92 -8.33 -10.69
CA ALA A 9 -20.81 -8.14 -9.25
C ALA A 9 -20.05 -9.28 -8.57
N PHE A 10 -20.34 -10.53 -8.95
CA PHE A 10 -19.60 -11.69 -8.46
C PHE A 10 -18.11 -11.61 -8.77
N GLN A 11 -17.78 -11.35 -10.03
CA GLN A 11 -16.41 -11.30 -10.51
C GLN A 11 -15.64 -10.18 -9.82
N PHE A 12 -16.20 -8.96 -9.77
CA PHE A 12 -15.55 -7.83 -9.12
C PHE A 12 -15.29 -8.10 -7.63
N ALA A 13 -16.27 -8.64 -6.90
CA ALA A 13 -16.09 -9.00 -5.49
C ALA A 13 -15.06 -10.11 -5.30
N SER A 14 -15.06 -11.13 -6.17
CA SER A 14 -14.10 -12.24 -6.12
C SER A 14 -12.68 -11.78 -6.39
N ASP A 15 -12.49 -10.91 -7.38
CA ASP A 15 -11.18 -10.38 -7.75
C ASP A 15 -10.60 -9.50 -6.62
N ILE A 16 -11.44 -8.69 -5.95
CA ILE A 16 -11.02 -7.94 -4.75
C ILE A 16 -10.60 -8.87 -3.63
N GLU A 17 -11.34 -9.97 -3.42
CA GLU A 17 -10.98 -10.96 -2.40
C GLU A 17 -9.63 -11.61 -2.73
N GLN A 18 -9.36 -11.93 -3.99
CA GLN A 18 -8.04 -12.44 -4.38
C GLN A 18 -6.91 -11.43 -4.12
N ILE A 19 -7.13 -10.14 -4.38
CA ILE A 19 -6.15 -9.09 -4.04
C ILE A 19 -5.95 -9.01 -2.52
N ARG A 20 -7.03 -9.12 -1.73
CA ARG A 20 -6.97 -9.14 -0.26
C ARG A 20 -6.14 -10.31 0.26
N LEU A 21 -6.44 -11.53 -0.20
CA LEU A 21 -5.70 -12.74 0.17
C LEU A 21 -4.22 -12.63 -0.21
N ALA A 22 -3.91 -12.12 -1.40
CA ALA A 22 -2.54 -11.92 -1.86
C ALA A 22 -1.79 -10.88 -0.99
N PHE A 23 -2.47 -9.81 -0.58
CA PHE A 23 -1.91 -8.81 0.32
C PHE A 23 -1.62 -9.41 1.69
N ASP A 24 -2.60 -10.07 2.31
CA ASP A 24 -2.47 -10.64 3.65
C ASP A 24 -1.38 -11.73 3.70
N ALA A 25 -1.26 -12.56 2.67
CA ALA A 25 -0.18 -13.54 2.56
C ALA A 25 1.20 -12.88 2.44
N SER A 26 1.32 -11.87 1.58
CA SER A 26 2.59 -11.16 1.34
C SER A 26 3.06 -10.39 2.57
N ILE A 27 2.16 -9.68 3.23
CA ILE A 27 2.50 -8.89 4.42
C ILE A 27 2.75 -9.80 5.63
N GLY A 28 1.97 -10.87 5.79
CA GLY A 28 2.16 -11.84 6.87
C GLY A 28 3.53 -12.52 6.82
N ALA A 29 4.02 -12.86 5.63
CA ALA A 29 5.37 -13.39 5.45
C ALA A 29 6.46 -12.40 5.89
N MET A 30 6.33 -11.11 5.52
CA MET A 30 7.31 -10.09 5.92
C MET A 30 7.22 -9.70 7.40
N GLU A 31 6.03 -9.78 8.01
CA GLU A 31 5.86 -9.59 9.45
C GLU A 31 6.48 -10.74 10.24
N GLN A 32 6.32 -11.97 9.78
CA GLN A 32 6.99 -13.13 10.38
C GLN A 32 8.50 -13.01 10.26
N ALA A 33 9.01 -12.63 9.09
CA ALA A 33 10.46 -12.43 8.87
C ALA A 33 11.01 -11.31 9.78
N HIS A 34 10.27 -10.21 9.95
CA HIS A 34 10.67 -9.12 10.83
C HIS A 34 10.74 -9.57 12.30
N ARG A 35 9.68 -10.22 12.81
CA ARG A 35 9.65 -10.75 14.18
C ARG A 35 10.79 -11.74 14.43
N ALA A 36 11.01 -12.68 13.51
CA ALA A 36 12.08 -13.66 13.65
C ALA A 36 13.47 -13.01 13.68
N ALA A 37 13.68 -11.93 12.92
CA ALA A 37 14.94 -11.17 12.93
C ALA A 37 15.12 -10.39 14.25
N GLU A 38 14.06 -9.79 14.79
CA GLU A 38 14.10 -9.12 16.10
C GLU A 38 14.37 -10.12 17.24
N GLU A 39 13.68 -11.26 17.26
CA GLU A 39 13.91 -12.33 18.25
C GLU A 39 15.32 -12.93 18.16
N ALA A 40 15.90 -13.00 16.96
CA ALA A 40 17.28 -13.43 16.79
C ALA A 40 18.27 -12.38 17.31
N TYR A 41 18.00 -11.10 17.03
CA TYR A 41 18.78 -9.98 17.55
C TYR A 41 18.78 -9.94 19.09
N ASP A 42 17.60 -10.04 19.70
CA ASP A 42 17.46 -10.00 21.16
C ASP A 42 18.20 -11.17 21.83
N ARG A 43 18.06 -12.39 21.30
CA ARG A 43 18.81 -13.56 21.79
C ARG A 43 20.32 -13.37 21.68
N TYR A 44 20.81 -12.78 20.58
CA TYR A 44 22.22 -12.49 20.42
C TYR A 44 22.70 -11.48 21.47
N VAL A 45 21.96 -10.38 21.67
CA VAL A 45 22.30 -9.37 22.68
C VAL A 45 22.28 -9.95 24.10
N GLU A 46 21.31 -10.79 24.43
CA GLU A 46 21.20 -11.45 25.73
C GLU A 46 22.33 -12.46 26.00
N SER A 47 22.90 -13.07 24.94
CA SER A 47 24.01 -14.01 25.09
C SER A 47 25.29 -13.35 25.62
N GLY A 48 25.44 -12.04 25.38
CA GLY A 48 26.67 -11.30 25.68
C GLY A 48 27.86 -11.64 24.78
N GLU A 49 27.65 -12.43 23.72
CA GLU A 49 28.67 -12.70 22.70
C GLU A 49 29.02 -11.40 21.95
N ASP A 50 30.33 -11.22 21.69
CA ASP A 50 30.85 -10.16 20.85
C ASP A 50 31.79 -10.77 19.82
N ASP A 51 31.32 -10.81 18.57
CA ASP A 51 32.02 -11.32 17.40
C ASP A 51 32.41 -10.21 16.42
N ASP A 52 32.45 -8.96 16.90
CA ASP A 52 32.82 -7.82 16.09
C ASP A 52 34.29 -7.95 15.64
N GLU A 53 34.52 -8.03 14.32
CA GLU A 53 35.86 -8.05 13.72
C GLU A 53 36.15 -6.71 13.04
N TYR A 54 37.37 -6.21 13.22
CA TYR A 54 37.84 -4.94 12.65
C TYR A 54 39.03 -5.19 11.72
N ASP A 55 39.12 -4.40 10.64
CA ASP A 55 40.31 -4.39 9.78
C ASP A 55 41.50 -3.64 10.40
N GLU A 56 42.62 -3.58 9.67
CA GLU A 56 43.86 -2.92 10.11
C GLU A 56 43.70 -1.41 10.37
N ASP A 57 42.69 -0.78 9.77
CA ASP A 57 42.38 0.65 9.91
C ASP A 57 41.32 0.91 11.00
N GLY A 58 40.83 -0.15 11.66
CA GLY A 58 39.83 -0.08 12.72
C GLY A 58 38.38 0.02 12.21
N ALA A 59 38.11 -0.29 10.95
CA ALA A 59 36.76 -0.35 10.41
C ALA A 59 36.11 -1.71 10.72
N LEU A 60 34.86 -1.69 11.15
CA LEU A 60 34.08 -2.91 11.43
C LEU A 60 33.75 -3.65 10.13
N ILE A 61 34.18 -4.90 10.02
CA ILE A 61 34.00 -5.76 8.84
C ILE A 61 33.05 -6.93 9.06
N VAL A 62 32.97 -7.46 10.29
CA VAL A 62 32.03 -8.52 10.69
C VAL A 62 31.33 -8.11 11.98
N SER A 63 30.03 -8.35 12.05
CA SER A 63 29.24 -8.17 13.26
C SER A 63 27.94 -8.93 13.13
N THR A 64 27.73 -9.99 13.91
CA THR A 64 26.45 -10.71 13.90
C THR A 64 25.33 -9.79 14.38
N ARG A 65 25.59 -8.97 15.40
CA ARG A 65 24.67 -7.92 15.86
C ARG A 65 24.26 -6.97 14.73
N GLY A 66 25.24 -6.50 13.95
CA GLY A 66 25.00 -5.63 12.79
C GLY A 66 24.16 -6.31 11.72
N ALA A 67 24.50 -7.56 11.39
CA ALA A 67 23.78 -8.36 10.40
C ALA A 67 22.31 -8.59 10.80
N LEU A 68 22.06 -9.02 12.04
CA LEU A 68 20.69 -9.28 12.54
C LEU A 68 19.83 -8.01 12.55
N ARG A 69 20.40 -6.87 12.98
CA ARG A 69 19.71 -5.57 12.92
C ARG A 69 19.39 -5.17 11.48
N TRP A 70 20.30 -5.44 10.55
CA TRP A 70 20.10 -5.18 9.13
C TRP A 70 18.98 -6.06 8.54
N GLU A 71 18.88 -7.34 8.93
CA GLU A 71 17.76 -8.20 8.52
C GLU A 71 16.41 -7.66 8.98
N ALA A 72 16.29 -7.22 10.24
CA ALA A 72 15.06 -6.62 10.75
C ALA A 72 14.69 -5.35 9.96
N MET A 73 15.67 -4.50 9.65
CA MET A 73 15.47 -3.30 8.83
C MET A 73 15.02 -3.65 7.40
N LYS A 74 15.64 -4.64 6.75
CA LYS A 74 15.23 -5.11 5.41
C LYS A 74 13.79 -5.61 5.40
N ALA A 75 13.39 -6.40 6.39
CA ALA A 75 12.01 -6.88 6.50
C ALA A 75 11.02 -5.71 6.64
N SER A 76 11.34 -4.71 7.46
CA SER A 76 10.52 -3.48 7.61
C SER A 76 10.42 -2.68 6.29
N MET A 77 11.53 -2.56 5.55
CA MET A 77 11.54 -1.93 4.23
C MET A 77 10.68 -2.71 3.23
N ALA A 78 10.74 -4.04 3.25
CA ALA A 78 9.93 -4.90 2.40
C ALA A 78 8.43 -4.73 2.68
N GLN A 79 8.02 -4.66 3.96
CA GLN A 79 6.64 -4.36 4.33
C GLN A 79 6.16 -3.03 3.73
N LYS A 80 6.98 -1.98 3.80
CA LYS A 80 6.66 -0.68 3.19
C LYS A 80 6.43 -0.82 1.69
N VAL A 81 7.34 -1.49 0.98
CA VAL A 81 7.23 -1.70 -0.47
C VAL A 81 5.97 -2.47 -0.84
N ILE A 82 5.63 -3.53 -0.10
CA ILE A 82 4.40 -4.31 -0.31
C ILE A 82 3.16 -3.40 -0.16
N ARG A 83 3.07 -2.61 0.91
CA ARG A 83 1.92 -1.72 1.14
C ARG A 83 1.75 -0.68 0.03
N GLU A 84 2.85 -0.10 -0.43
CA GLU A 84 2.84 0.86 -1.56
C GLU A 84 2.40 0.17 -2.86
N ALA A 85 2.97 -1.00 -3.17
CA ALA A 85 2.65 -1.75 -4.39
C ALA A 85 1.16 -2.14 -4.43
N PHE A 86 0.64 -2.72 -3.34
CA PHE A 86 -0.76 -3.11 -3.28
C PHE A 86 -1.70 -1.90 -3.34
N THR A 87 -1.37 -0.78 -2.71
CA THR A 87 -2.17 0.46 -2.81
C THR A 87 -2.29 0.93 -4.26
N GLY A 88 -1.18 0.91 -5.01
CA GLY A 88 -1.18 1.21 -6.45
C GLY A 88 -2.01 0.20 -7.25
N SER A 89 -1.84 -1.09 -7.00
CA SER A 89 -2.58 -2.17 -7.67
C SER A 89 -4.08 -2.11 -7.41
N ILE A 90 -4.50 -1.80 -6.18
CA ILE A 90 -5.93 -1.66 -5.81
C ILE A 90 -6.58 -0.53 -6.62
N PHE A 91 -5.93 0.63 -6.72
CA PHE A 91 -6.44 1.73 -7.53
C PHE A 91 -6.53 1.33 -9.01
N HIS A 92 -5.49 0.70 -9.54
CA HIS A 92 -5.46 0.29 -10.94
C HIS A 92 -6.49 -0.78 -11.26
N PHE A 93 -6.73 -1.72 -10.35
CA PHE A 93 -7.80 -2.70 -10.48
C PHE A 93 -9.17 -2.01 -10.60
N TRP A 94 -9.47 -1.03 -9.74
CA TRP A 94 -10.70 -0.24 -9.87
C TRP A 94 -10.76 0.49 -11.21
N GLU A 95 -9.67 1.15 -11.62
CA GLU A 95 -9.62 1.91 -12.86
C GLU A 95 -9.87 1.02 -14.08
N THR A 96 -9.15 -0.09 -14.21
CA THR A 96 -9.34 -1.05 -15.30
C THR A 96 -10.75 -1.61 -15.33
N SER A 97 -11.30 -1.97 -14.17
CA SER A 97 -12.67 -2.47 -14.05
C SER A 97 -13.69 -1.41 -14.47
N ALA A 98 -13.51 -0.17 -14.01
CA ALA A 98 -14.35 0.96 -14.38
C ALA A 98 -14.34 1.22 -15.88
N ARG A 99 -13.17 1.21 -16.52
CA ARG A 99 -13.03 1.36 -17.98
C ARG A 99 -13.74 0.24 -18.73
N TYR A 100 -13.62 -0.99 -18.25
CA TYR A 100 -14.32 -2.13 -18.82
C TYR A 100 -15.85 -1.97 -18.75
N TRP A 101 -16.39 -1.55 -17.61
CA TRP A 101 -17.84 -1.39 -17.45
C TRP A 101 -18.42 -0.24 -18.29
N THR A 102 -17.68 0.86 -18.40
CA THR A 102 -18.16 2.09 -19.06
C THR A 102 -17.83 2.13 -20.54
N GLY A 103 -16.85 1.35 -21.00
CA GLY A 103 -16.25 1.48 -22.33
C GLY A 103 -15.43 2.77 -22.51
N ASP A 104 -15.15 3.50 -21.44
CA ASP A 104 -14.47 4.80 -21.47
C ASP A 104 -12.97 4.66 -21.21
N ASN A 105 -12.19 4.64 -22.28
CA ASN A 105 -10.73 4.47 -22.21
C ASN A 105 -9.95 5.79 -22.13
N ASP A 106 -10.60 6.93 -22.35
CA ASP A 106 -9.92 8.23 -22.52
C ASP A 106 -10.15 9.19 -21.35
N SER A 107 -11.20 8.99 -20.56
CA SER A 107 -11.48 9.86 -19.42
C SER A 107 -10.38 9.83 -18.36
N ASP A 108 -10.16 11.01 -17.76
CA ASP A 108 -9.45 11.16 -16.50
C ASP A 108 -10.24 10.53 -15.33
N PHE A 109 -9.63 10.45 -14.15
CA PHE A 109 -10.26 9.89 -12.95
C PHE A 109 -11.66 10.46 -12.66
N ARG A 110 -11.86 11.77 -12.86
CA ARG A 110 -13.16 12.42 -12.58
C ARG A 110 -14.19 12.09 -13.64
N GLY A 111 -13.80 12.02 -14.91
CA GLY A 111 -14.63 11.54 -16.02
C GLY A 111 -15.07 10.10 -15.79
N LEU A 112 -14.12 9.22 -15.51
CA LEU A 112 -14.37 7.80 -15.31
C LEU A 112 -15.31 7.55 -14.12
N ARG A 113 -15.09 8.26 -13.00
CA ARG A 113 -15.98 8.19 -11.82
C ARG A 113 -17.42 8.62 -12.15
N ARG A 114 -17.60 9.64 -13.00
CA ARG A 114 -18.93 10.07 -13.46
C ARG A 114 -19.57 9.03 -14.37
N ALA A 115 -18.79 8.41 -15.26
CA ALA A 115 -19.26 7.35 -16.14
C ALA A 115 -19.73 6.12 -15.34
N VAL A 116 -18.97 5.67 -14.34
CA VAL A 116 -19.37 4.57 -13.43
C VAL A 116 -20.70 4.87 -12.73
N ARG A 117 -20.89 6.08 -12.21
CA ARG A 117 -22.16 6.49 -11.58
C ARG A 117 -23.34 6.49 -12.56
N LYS A 118 -23.13 6.84 -13.83
CA LYS A 118 -24.18 6.80 -14.85
C LYS A 118 -24.68 5.38 -15.15
N LEU A 119 -23.86 4.36 -14.86
CA LEU A 119 -24.27 2.95 -14.93
C LEU A 119 -25.11 2.51 -13.71
N GLY A 120 -25.32 3.39 -12.71
CA GLY A 120 -26.06 3.09 -11.49
C GLY A 120 -25.23 2.42 -10.40
N TYR A 121 -23.91 2.30 -10.56
CA TYR A 121 -23.04 1.73 -9.53
C TYR A 121 -22.77 2.73 -8.41
N ALA A 122 -22.74 2.23 -7.17
CA ALA A 122 -22.30 2.99 -6.02
C ALA A 122 -20.82 3.38 -6.17
N VAL A 123 -20.46 4.55 -5.65
CA VAL A 123 -19.09 5.06 -5.67
C VAL A 123 -18.79 5.82 -4.39
N ASP A 124 -17.87 5.32 -3.59
CA ASP A 124 -17.28 6.02 -2.44
C ASP A 124 -16.43 7.19 -2.94
N GLY A 125 -17.08 8.34 -3.09
CA GLY A 125 -16.48 9.51 -3.76
C GLY A 125 -15.23 10.02 -3.08
N ASP A 126 -15.26 10.10 -1.74
CA ASP A 126 -14.16 10.65 -0.95
C ASP A 126 -13.05 9.62 -0.75
N GLY A 127 -13.40 8.37 -0.44
CA GLY A 127 -12.43 7.29 -0.30
C GLY A 127 -11.65 7.06 -1.59
N LEU A 128 -12.33 7.00 -2.73
CA LEU A 128 -11.68 6.76 -4.01
C LEU A 128 -10.83 7.96 -4.45
N THR A 129 -11.23 9.19 -4.09
CA THR A 129 -10.41 10.39 -4.33
C THR A 129 -9.13 10.33 -3.50
N LEU A 130 -9.21 9.95 -2.22
CA LEU A 130 -8.04 9.74 -1.37
C LEU A 130 -7.11 8.70 -1.98
N LEU A 131 -7.64 7.54 -2.40
CA LEU A 131 -6.84 6.47 -3.00
C LEU A 131 -6.14 6.94 -4.29
N ASN A 132 -6.82 7.69 -5.15
CA ASN A 132 -6.21 8.30 -6.34
C ASN A 132 -5.08 9.28 -5.97
N GLU A 133 -5.29 10.13 -4.96
CA GLU A 133 -4.26 11.08 -4.49
C GLU A 133 -3.05 10.33 -3.92
N VAL A 134 -3.26 9.26 -3.14
CA VAL A 134 -2.17 8.41 -2.62
C VAL A 134 -1.43 7.72 -3.77
N ASN A 135 -2.12 7.12 -4.74
CA ASN A 135 -1.50 6.50 -5.91
C ASN A 135 -0.66 7.51 -6.71
N ASN A 136 -1.18 8.71 -6.94
CA ASN A 136 -0.44 9.77 -7.63
C ASN A 136 0.80 10.23 -6.84
N LEU A 137 0.71 10.27 -5.50
CA LEU A 137 1.86 10.56 -4.65
C LEU A 137 2.93 9.47 -4.76
N LEU A 138 2.53 8.20 -4.74
CA LEU A 138 3.46 7.06 -4.90
C LEU A 138 4.19 7.09 -6.26
N LYS A 139 3.51 7.53 -7.32
CA LYS A 139 4.08 7.62 -8.67
C LYS A 139 4.99 8.81 -8.89
N HIS A 140 4.59 9.99 -8.41
CA HIS A 140 5.21 11.25 -8.82
C HIS A 140 5.99 11.95 -7.72
N ASP A 141 5.86 11.53 -6.46
CA ASP A 141 6.57 12.09 -5.30
C ASP A 141 6.63 13.63 -5.30
N ASN A 142 5.47 14.29 -5.50
CA ASN A 142 5.40 15.75 -5.60
C ASN A 142 4.66 16.41 -4.44
N ILE A 143 5.05 17.66 -4.16
CA ILE A 143 4.54 18.46 -3.04
C ILE A 143 3.04 18.67 -3.13
N GLU A 144 2.52 19.01 -4.30
CA GLU A 144 1.10 19.35 -4.48
C GLU A 144 0.18 18.18 -4.11
N THR A 145 0.53 16.98 -4.57
CA THR A 145 -0.22 15.77 -4.23
C THR A 145 -0.01 15.38 -2.77
N GLY A 146 1.21 15.53 -2.26
CA GLY A 146 1.52 15.33 -0.86
C GLY A 146 0.65 16.18 0.07
N GLU A 147 0.53 17.48 -0.20
CA GLU A 147 -0.31 18.41 0.56
C GLU A 147 -1.80 18.02 0.51
N ARG A 148 -2.29 17.55 -0.65
CA ARG A 148 -3.66 17.03 -0.76
C ARG A 148 -3.90 15.82 0.14
N VAL A 149 -2.99 14.84 0.10
CA VAL A 149 -3.08 13.65 0.95
C VAL A 149 -2.99 14.05 2.42
N LEU A 150 -2.06 14.93 2.80
CA LEU A 150 -1.89 15.40 4.18
C LEU A 150 -3.15 16.09 4.70
N LYS A 151 -3.78 16.93 3.87
CA LYS A 151 -5.03 17.61 4.22
C LYS A 151 -6.18 16.64 4.45
N ARG A 152 -6.27 15.58 3.62
CA ARG A 152 -7.41 14.64 3.65
C ARG A 152 -7.23 13.50 4.64
N ALA A 153 -5.99 13.05 4.83
CA ALA A 153 -5.63 11.89 5.62
C ALA A 153 -4.29 12.13 6.34
N PRO A 154 -4.25 13.08 7.30
CA PRO A 154 -3.01 13.44 7.98
C PRO A 154 -2.37 12.25 8.71
N GLN A 155 -3.17 11.29 9.18
CA GLN A 155 -2.69 10.07 9.83
C GLN A 155 -1.77 9.21 8.95
N LEU A 156 -1.79 9.38 7.63
CA LEU A 156 -0.86 8.70 6.71
C LEU A 156 0.56 9.30 6.74
N PHE A 157 0.78 10.35 7.52
CA PHE A 157 2.08 10.98 7.74
C PHE A 157 2.45 10.95 9.21
N TRP A 158 3.75 10.98 9.50
CA TRP A 158 4.26 10.98 10.87
C TRP A 158 3.66 12.12 11.69
N ASN A 159 2.82 11.77 12.67
CA ASN A 159 2.07 12.70 13.52
C ASN A 159 1.26 13.77 12.74
N GLY A 160 0.82 13.46 11.52
CA GLY A 160 0.12 14.44 10.68
C GLY A 160 0.95 15.67 10.31
N LYS A 161 2.28 15.56 10.36
CA LYS A 161 3.17 16.68 10.07
C LYS A 161 3.58 16.69 8.60
N ARG A 162 3.68 17.90 8.07
CA ARG A 162 4.30 18.16 6.78
C ARG A 162 5.78 17.73 6.82
N PRO A 163 6.27 16.97 5.83
CA PRO A 163 7.67 16.57 5.79
C PRO A 163 8.59 17.75 5.47
N THR A 164 9.78 17.76 6.09
CA THR A 164 10.83 18.74 5.88
C THR A 164 11.65 18.38 4.64
N GLY A 165 11.05 18.43 3.45
CA GLY A 165 11.74 18.07 2.22
C GLY A 165 10.84 17.95 0.99
N LYS A 166 11.47 17.59 -0.13
CA LYS A 166 10.77 17.36 -1.41
C LYS A 166 10.24 15.93 -1.57
N HIS A 167 10.72 14.98 -0.75
CA HIS A 167 10.39 13.55 -0.85
C HIS A 167 9.18 13.16 0.00
N TRP A 168 8.00 13.50 -0.47
CA TRP A 168 6.74 13.24 0.22
C TRP A 168 6.38 11.76 0.30
N ARG A 169 6.64 10.97 -0.74
CA ARG A 169 6.49 9.51 -0.78
C ARG A 169 7.27 8.85 0.35
N SER A 170 8.52 9.27 0.56
CA SER A 170 9.37 8.69 1.62
C SER A 170 8.77 8.90 3.03
N SER A 171 7.96 9.94 3.19
CA SER A 171 7.31 10.34 4.44
C SER A 171 5.94 9.72 4.64
N LEU A 172 5.37 9.11 3.61
CA LEU A 172 4.13 8.35 3.70
C LEU A 172 4.32 7.12 4.61
N ARG A 173 3.33 6.85 5.45
CA ARG A 173 3.27 5.75 6.40
C ARG A 173 1.96 5.01 6.23
N LEU A 174 1.92 4.13 5.23
CA LEU A 174 0.82 3.21 5.05
C LEU A 174 0.93 2.09 6.09
N SER A 175 -0.14 1.85 6.83
CA SER A 175 -0.34 0.66 7.65
C SER A 175 -1.04 -0.45 6.86
N ASN A 176 -1.13 -1.66 7.43
CA ASN A 176 -1.92 -2.72 6.83
C ASN A 176 -3.41 -2.35 6.77
N ASP A 177 -3.90 -1.66 7.79
CA ASP A 177 -5.30 -1.24 7.88
C ASP A 177 -5.64 -0.19 6.84
N ASP A 178 -4.70 0.69 6.47
CA ASP A 178 -4.90 1.61 5.35
C ASP A 178 -5.09 0.88 4.03
N VAL A 179 -4.27 -0.16 3.76
CA VAL A 179 -4.40 -0.98 2.54
C VAL A 179 -5.74 -1.73 2.53
N ARG A 180 -6.15 -2.31 3.66
CA ARG A 180 -7.45 -2.98 3.80
C ARG A 180 -8.61 -2.00 3.62
N ARG A 181 -8.51 -0.79 4.18
CA ARG A 181 -9.48 0.28 3.95
C ARG A 181 -9.56 0.66 2.48
N PHE A 182 -8.45 0.69 1.75
CA PHE A 182 -8.48 0.96 0.31
C PHE A 182 -9.17 -0.16 -0.49
N LEU A 183 -8.99 -1.43 -0.11
CA LEU A 183 -9.76 -2.53 -0.68
C LEU A 183 -11.27 -2.34 -0.46
N GLU A 184 -11.69 -1.97 0.76
CA GLU A 184 -13.10 -1.71 1.06
C GLU A 184 -13.67 -0.53 0.26
N ILE A 185 -12.90 0.54 0.09
CA ILE A 185 -13.27 1.69 -0.74
C ILE A 185 -13.55 1.24 -2.17
N VAL A 186 -12.67 0.42 -2.74
CA VAL A 186 -12.83 -0.11 -4.09
C VAL A 186 -14.02 -1.06 -4.17
N GLN A 187 -14.21 -1.92 -3.17
CA GLN A 187 -15.36 -2.83 -3.08
C GLN A 187 -16.70 -2.09 -3.07
N ARG A 188 -16.77 -0.95 -2.37
CA ARG A 188 -17.95 -0.07 -2.35
C ARG A 188 -18.08 0.82 -3.60
N SER A 189 -17.11 0.77 -4.53
CA SER A 189 -17.05 1.64 -5.71
C SER A 189 -17.24 0.91 -7.04
N GLY A 190 -18.08 -0.11 -7.05
CA GLY A 190 -18.37 -0.90 -8.25
C GLY A 190 -19.73 -1.61 -8.19
N PRO A 191 -19.96 -2.59 -9.09
CA PRO A 191 -21.14 -3.44 -9.06
C PRO A 191 -21.24 -4.17 -7.72
N THR A 192 -22.44 -4.18 -7.14
CA THR A 192 -22.74 -4.89 -5.89
C THR A 192 -23.96 -5.78 -6.09
N TYR A 193 -24.09 -6.80 -5.24
CA TYR A 193 -25.34 -7.55 -5.15
C TYR A 193 -26.42 -6.70 -4.47
N PRO A 194 -27.67 -6.74 -4.94
CA PRO A 194 -28.80 -6.27 -4.16
C PRO A 194 -29.04 -7.14 -2.91
#